data_AF-A0A962D6I5-F1
#
_entry.id   AF-A0A962D6I5-F1
#
_cell.length_a   1.000
_cell.length_b   1.000
_cell.length_c   1.000
_cell.angle_alpha   90.00
_cell.angle_beta   90.00
_cell.angle_gamma   90.00
#
_symmetry.space_group_name_H-M   'P 1'
#
loop_
_entity.id
_entity.type
_entity.pdbx_description
1 polymer ?
#
loop_
_entity_poly.entity_id
_entity_poly.type
_entity_poly.pdbx_seq_one_letter_code
_entity_poly.pdbx_strand_id
1 'polypeptide(L)'
;PKLHVQAPQLARAPILLLPVDVVLSELLATGLAETRADWSEQARDGLTAALGSELGRAGASVLSLQADPTAELAQVELLYQAVASSIIAAELRPELLPTKRDRFDWTLGPGAAQVLRGAAQRQFPDSPPARYALFCYVRDSYASSGRKALMVVGPLLGLGVQGGQQIGVSALVDLREGRIAWFNLLLSSSGDLRSPEPAREVTRRLLEGLPGVAGS
;
A
#
# COMPACT_ATOMS: atom_id res chain seq x y z
N PRO A 1 -2.70 1.88 -19.87
CA PRO A 1 -4.17 1.87 -19.64
C PRO A 1 -4.47 1.32 -18.25
N LYS A 2 -4.98 2.15 -17.32
CA LYS A 2 -5.49 1.67 -16.03
C LYS A 2 -6.60 0.65 -16.36
N LEU A 3 -6.37 -0.63 -16.07
CA LEU A 3 -7.34 -1.70 -16.30
C LEU A 3 -8.64 -1.30 -15.59
N HIS A 4 -9.76 -1.29 -16.31
CA HIS A 4 -11.05 -0.88 -15.76
C HIS A 4 -11.54 -1.95 -14.79
N VAL A 5 -11.15 -1.80 -13.53
CA VAL A 5 -11.77 -2.53 -12.43
C VAL A 5 -13.17 -1.93 -12.24
N GLN A 6 -14.19 -2.78 -12.09
CA GLN A 6 -15.50 -2.28 -11.65
C GLN A 6 -15.30 -1.60 -10.30
N ALA A 7 -15.48 -0.28 -10.30
CA ALA A 7 -15.36 0.57 -9.13
C ALA A 7 -16.10 -0.05 -7.93
N PRO A 8 -15.42 -0.36 -6.82
CA PRO A 8 -16.08 -0.91 -5.65
C PRO A 8 -17.07 0.13 -5.11
N GLN A 9 -18.32 -0.27 -4.90
CA GLN A 9 -19.26 0.55 -4.14
C GLN A 9 -18.85 0.50 -2.67
N LEU A 10 -18.15 1.55 -2.20
CA LEU A 10 -17.75 1.70 -0.80
C LEU A 10 -18.94 1.91 0.16
N ALA A 11 -20.17 1.98 -0.35
CA ALA A 11 -21.34 2.35 0.44
C ALA A 11 -21.79 1.23 1.40
N ARG A 12 -22.06 1.65 2.64
CA ARG A 12 -22.84 0.98 3.71
C ARG A 12 -22.23 -0.20 4.47
N ALA A 13 -21.07 -0.73 4.07
CA ALA A 13 -20.40 -1.80 4.82
C ALA A 13 -18.99 -1.39 5.24
N PRO A 14 -18.51 -1.78 6.44
CA PRO A 14 -17.18 -1.38 6.88
C PRO A 14 -16.05 -1.89 5.97
N ILE A 15 -14.97 -1.13 5.90
CA ILE A 15 -13.70 -1.53 5.32
C ILE A 15 -12.79 -1.96 6.47
N LEU A 16 -12.29 -3.19 6.39
CA LEU A 16 -11.26 -3.68 7.29
C LEU A 16 -9.91 -3.12 6.83
N LEU A 17 -9.34 -2.16 7.55
CA LEU A 17 -7.99 -1.68 7.29
C LEU A 17 -7.01 -2.64 7.99
N LEU A 18 -6.16 -3.29 7.20
CA LEU A 18 -5.15 -4.19 7.74
C LEU A 18 -3.97 -3.40 8.31
N PRO A 19 -3.14 -4.02 9.16
CA PRO A 19 -1.88 -3.44 9.59
C PRO A 19 -1.09 -2.97 8.37
N VAL A 20 -0.74 -1.69 8.36
CA VAL A 20 0.01 -1.10 7.25
C VAL A 20 1.46 -1.56 7.34
N ASP A 21 1.99 -2.07 6.23
CA ASP A 21 3.38 -2.52 6.16
C ASP A 21 4.27 -1.40 5.60
N VAL A 22 4.97 -0.69 6.48
CA VAL A 22 5.91 0.38 6.08
C VAL A 22 7.33 -0.03 6.43
N VAL A 23 8.23 0.11 5.46
CA VAL A 23 9.69 0.04 5.66
C VAL A 23 10.32 1.27 5.03
N LEU A 24 10.96 2.08 5.87
CA LEU A 24 11.74 3.25 5.47
C LEU A 24 13.23 2.97 5.65
N SER A 25 14.02 3.43 4.70
CA SER A 25 15.47 3.26 4.73
C SER A 25 16.22 4.58 4.50
N GLU A 26 17.42 4.67 5.03
CA GLU A 26 18.39 5.68 4.64
C GLU A 26 19.25 5.13 3.49
N LEU A 27 19.30 5.86 2.38
CA LEU A 27 20.06 5.47 1.19
C LEU A 27 21.44 6.15 1.23
N LEU A 28 22.45 5.34 1.50
CA LEU A 28 23.82 5.80 1.72
C LEU A 28 24.55 6.20 0.43
N ALA A 29 25.67 6.89 0.61
CA ALA A 29 26.60 7.26 -0.46
C ALA A 29 27.16 6.04 -1.20
N THR A 30 27.29 4.91 -0.51
CA THR A 30 27.75 3.62 -1.08
C THR A 30 26.73 2.98 -2.02
N GLY A 31 25.47 3.44 -2.02
CA GLY A 31 24.37 2.78 -2.72
C GLY A 31 23.55 1.84 -1.85
N LEU A 32 24.02 1.51 -0.64
CA LEU A 32 23.31 0.64 0.29
C LEU A 32 22.12 1.36 0.94
N ALA A 33 21.03 0.64 1.14
CA ALA A 33 19.87 1.09 1.90
C ALA A 33 19.90 0.46 3.30
N GLU A 34 19.92 1.30 4.34
CA GLU A 34 19.86 0.87 5.73
C GLU A 34 18.45 1.09 6.29
N THR A 35 17.79 0.02 6.71
CA THR A 35 16.45 0.10 7.30
C THR A 35 16.47 0.89 8.61
N ARG A 36 15.51 1.81 8.76
CA ARG A 36 15.33 2.67 9.93
C ARG A 36 14.03 2.29 10.62
N ALA A 37 14.14 1.50 11.69
CA ALA A 37 12.98 0.98 12.41
C ALA A 37 12.13 2.09 13.04
N ASP A 38 12.80 3.09 13.63
CA ASP A 38 12.19 4.30 14.20
C ASP A 38 11.36 5.08 13.16
N TRP A 39 11.91 5.24 11.95
CA TRP A 39 11.18 5.92 10.87
C TRP A 39 10.01 5.07 10.39
N SER A 40 10.22 3.76 10.24
CA SER A 40 9.21 2.82 9.76
C SER A 40 8.00 2.74 10.70
N GLU A 41 8.24 2.75 12.00
CA GLU A 41 7.19 2.76 13.03
C GLU A 41 6.38 4.06 13.00
N GLN A 42 7.06 5.21 13.05
CA GLN A 42 6.39 6.52 12.97
C GLN A 42 5.55 6.68 11.70
N ALA A 43 6.09 6.24 10.55
CA ALA A 43 5.40 6.33 9.28
C ALA A 43 4.22 5.35 9.18
N ARG A 44 4.32 4.17 9.80
CA ARG A 44 3.20 3.21 9.89
C ARG A 44 2.02 3.83 10.63
N ASP A 45 2.26 4.43 11.78
CA ASP A 45 1.21 5.06 12.59
C ASP A 45 0.58 6.24 11.85
N GLY A 46 1.42 7.11 11.29
CA GLY A 46 0.99 8.26 10.50
C GLY A 46 0.15 7.84 9.29
N LEU A 47 0.59 6.83 8.54
CA LEU A 47 -0.12 6.35 7.35
C LEU A 47 -1.42 5.63 7.72
N THR A 48 -1.44 4.85 8.80
CA THR A 48 -2.67 4.20 9.30
C THR A 48 -3.72 5.24 9.67
N ALA A 49 -3.33 6.27 10.41
CA ALA A 49 -4.24 7.36 10.80
C ALA A 49 -4.74 8.15 9.57
N ALA A 50 -3.84 8.45 8.63
CA ALA A 50 -4.20 9.18 7.42
C ALA A 50 -5.15 8.38 6.51
N LEU A 51 -4.90 7.08 6.32
CA LEU A 51 -5.79 6.19 5.57
C LEU A 51 -7.18 6.14 6.19
N GLY A 52 -7.27 5.96 7.52
CA GLY A 52 -8.55 6.00 8.23
C GLY A 52 -9.30 7.32 8.04
N SER A 53 -8.58 8.45 8.08
CA SER A 53 -9.17 9.78 7.87
C SER A 53 -9.69 9.98 6.45
N GLU A 54 -8.89 9.66 5.42
CA GLU A 54 -9.29 9.85 4.01
C GLU A 54 -10.45 8.92 3.62
N LEU A 55 -10.45 7.67 4.10
CA LEU A 55 -11.58 6.75 3.92
C LEU A 55 -12.83 7.23 4.65
N GLY A 56 -12.69 7.76 5.87
CA GLY A 56 -13.79 8.35 6.62
C GLY A 56 -14.39 9.57 5.89
N ARG A 57 -13.55 10.42 5.30
CA ARG A 57 -13.99 11.54 4.44
C ARG A 57 -14.73 11.08 3.19
N ALA A 58 -14.36 9.92 2.64
CA ALA A 58 -15.06 9.24 1.54
C ALA A 58 -16.37 8.55 1.97
N GLY A 59 -16.73 8.61 3.26
CA GLY A 59 -17.97 8.05 3.81
C GLY A 59 -17.88 6.56 4.18
N ALA A 60 -16.67 5.98 4.20
CA ALA A 60 -16.48 4.61 4.64
C ALA A 60 -16.36 4.52 6.18
N SER A 61 -16.98 3.49 6.77
CA SER A 61 -16.68 3.08 8.13
C SER A 61 -15.42 2.22 8.12
N VAL A 62 -14.41 2.56 8.91
CA VAL A 62 -13.13 1.85 8.93
C VAL A 62 -12.99 1.04 10.22
N LEU A 63 -12.67 -0.25 10.08
CA LEU A 63 -12.29 -1.13 11.18
C LEU A 63 -10.79 -1.40 11.07
N SER A 64 -9.98 -0.75 11.90
CA SER A 64 -8.51 -0.89 11.85
C SER A 64 -8.07 -2.12 12.63
N LEU A 65 -7.81 -3.20 11.89
CA LEU A 65 -7.34 -4.46 12.44
C LEU A 65 -5.97 -4.25 13.11
N GLN A 66 -5.89 -4.63 14.38
CA GLN A 66 -4.62 -4.67 15.08
C GLN A 66 -3.82 -5.88 14.62
N ALA A 67 -2.49 -5.74 14.57
CA ALA A 67 -1.61 -6.84 14.23
C ALA A 67 -1.91 -8.05 15.12
N ASP A 68 -2.22 -9.17 14.49
CA ASP A 68 -2.52 -10.44 15.16
C ASP A 68 -1.39 -11.42 14.81
N PRO A 69 -0.63 -11.94 15.79
CA PRO A 69 0.49 -12.83 15.55
C PRO A 69 0.06 -14.25 15.11
N THR A 70 -1.21 -14.47 14.78
CA THR A 70 -1.65 -15.76 14.21
C THR A 70 -0.96 -16.04 12.88
N ALA A 71 -0.51 -17.29 12.69
CA ALA A 71 0.15 -17.73 11.47
C ALA A 71 -0.73 -17.54 10.22
N GLU A 72 -2.04 -17.64 10.36
CA GLU A 72 -3.00 -17.50 9.25
C GLU A 72 -3.03 -16.08 8.68
N LEU A 73 -3.08 -15.05 9.53
CA LEU A 73 -3.11 -13.66 9.05
C LEU A 73 -1.79 -13.30 8.38
N ALA A 74 -0.66 -13.68 8.99
CA ALA A 74 0.66 -13.50 8.39
C ALA A 74 0.78 -14.19 7.02
N GLN A 75 0.22 -15.40 6.87
CA GLN A 75 0.19 -16.08 5.58
C GLN A 75 -0.65 -15.34 4.54
N VAL A 76 -1.77 -14.73 4.93
CA VAL A 76 -2.59 -13.89 4.04
C VAL A 76 -1.84 -12.63 3.62
N GLU A 77 -1.10 -11.98 4.52
CA GLU A 77 -0.26 -10.82 4.19
C GLU A 77 0.86 -11.18 3.20
N LEU A 78 1.55 -12.30 3.40
CA LEU A 78 2.56 -12.80 2.47
C LEU A 78 1.96 -13.16 1.10
N LEU A 79 0.79 -13.80 1.09
CA LEU A 79 0.05 -14.08 -0.13
C LEU A 79 -0.32 -12.78 -0.88
N TYR A 80 -0.79 -11.77 -0.14
CA TYR A 80 -1.06 -10.46 -0.72
C TYR A 80 0.19 -9.84 -1.34
N GLN A 81 1.33 -9.85 -0.66
CA GLN A 81 2.58 -9.31 -1.20
C GLN A 81 3.01 -10.04 -2.50
N ALA A 82 2.85 -11.36 -2.55
CA ALA A 82 3.16 -12.14 -3.75
C ALA A 82 2.23 -11.80 -4.93
N VAL A 83 0.92 -11.66 -4.66
CA VAL A 83 -0.06 -11.26 -5.68
C VAL A 83 0.17 -9.82 -6.14
N ALA A 84 0.38 -8.89 -5.21
CA ALA A 84 0.71 -7.50 -5.51
C ALA A 84 1.97 -7.38 -6.39
N SER A 85 3.01 -8.12 -6.06
CA SER A 85 4.24 -8.17 -6.88
C SER A 85 3.97 -8.67 -8.30
N SER A 86 3.06 -9.62 -8.46
CA SER A 86 2.63 -10.13 -9.77
C SER A 86 1.84 -9.09 -10.56
N ILE A 87 0.97 -8.31 -9.89
CA ILE A 87 0.24 -7.20 -10.51
C ILE A 87 1.20 -6.11 -10.98
N ILE A 88 2.14 -5.69 -10.12
CA ILE A 88 3.17 -4.69 -10.48
C ILE A 88 3.97 -5.16 -11.69
N ALA A 89 4.39 -6.43 -11.71
CA ALA A 89 5.09 -6.99 -12.87
C ALA A 89 4.22 -6.93 -14.14
N ALA A 90 2.91 -7.22 -14.04
CA ALA A 90 1.98 -7.12 -15.16
C ALA A 90 1.79 -5.67 -15.65
N GLU A 91 1.75 -4.69 -14.74
CA GLU A 91 1.60 -3.27 -15.09
C GLU A 91 2.87 -2.69 -15.72
N LEU A 92 4.04 -3.02 -15.16
CA LEU A 92 5.32 -2.50 -15.64
C LEU A 92 5.84 -3.24 -16.87
N ARG A 93 5.52 -4.53 -17.00
CA ARG A 93 6.00 -5.43 -18.07
C ARG A 93 4.84 -6.29 -18.59
N PRO A 94 3.83 -5.69 -19.25
CA PRO A 94 2.63 -6.39 -19.71
C PRO A 94 2.92 -7.53 -20.69
N GLU A 95 4.09 -7.55 -21.33
CA GLU A 95 4.59 -8.66 -22.15
C GLU A 95 4.95 -9.93 -21.41
N LEU A 96 5.22 -9.87 -20.12
CA LEU A 96 5.48 -11.06 -19.31
C LEU A 96 4.19 -11.79 -18.92
N LEU A 97 3.04 -11.10 -18.94
CA LEU A 97 1.74 -11.65 -18.57
C LEU A 97 0.65 -11.33 -19.62
N PRO A 98 0.76 -11.85 -20.85
CA PRO A 98 -0.16 -11.52 -21.94
C PRO A 98 -1.63 -11.75 -21.64
N THR A 99 -1.95 -12.81 -20.88
CA THR A 99 -3.33 -13.18 -20.53
C THR A 99 -3.98 -12.25 -19.51
N LYS A 100 -3.18 -11.43 -18.80
CA LYS A 100 -3.64 -10.45 -17.80
C LYS A 100 -3.87 -9.04 -18.35
N ARG A 101 -3.58 -8.82 -19.65
CA ARG A 101 -3.68 -7.49 -20.27
C ARG A 101 -5.10 -6.97 -20.44
N ASP A 102 -6.05 -7.88 -20.67
CA ASP A 102 -7.43 -7.53 -21.01
C ASP A 102 -8.42 -7.89 -19.89
N ARG A 103 -7.93 -8.46 -18.79
CA ARG A 103 -8.75 -8.95 -17.67
C ARG A 103 -8.05 -8.68 -16.34
N PHE A 104 -8.72 -7.95 -15.45
CA PHE A 104 -8.27 -7.77 -14.08
C PHE A 104 -9.02 -8.76 -13.16
N ASP A 105 -8.49 -9.97 -13.04
CA ASP A 105 -9.09 -11.10 -12.33
C ASP A 105 -8.18 -11.63 -11.20
N TRP A 106 -7.43 -10.73 -10.57
CA TRP A 106 -6.54 -11.07 -9.46
C TRP A 106 -7.32 -11.39 -8.18
N THR A 107 -6.83 -12.36 -7.40
CA THR A 107 -7.50 -12.83 -6.19
C THR A 107 -6.51 -13.38 -5.17
N LEU A 108 -6.80 -13.19 -3.90
CA LEU A 108 -6.17 -13.92 -2.79
C LEU A 108 -6.89 -15.25 -2.49
N GLY A 109 -8.03 -15.48 -3.15
CA GLY A 109 -8.86 -16.67 -3.00
C GLY A 109 -9.80 -16.61 -1.79
N PRO A 110 -10.81 -17.52 -1.78
CA PRO A 110 -11.84 -17.53 -0.75
C PRO A 110 -11.31 -17.87 0.66
N GLY A 111 -10.21 -18.62 0.75
CA GLY A 111 -9.55 -18.94 2.02
C GLY A 111 -8.99 -17.70 2.72
N ALA A 112 -8.29 -16.82 1.99
CA ALA A 112 -7.81 -15.56 2.54
C ALA A 112 -8.97 -14.67 3.00
N ALA A 113 -10.05 -14.59 2.22
CA ALA A 113 -11.26 -13.86 2.62
C ALA A 113 -11.88 -14.43 3.91
N GLN A 114 -11.88 -15.75 4.08
CA GLN A 114 -12.39 -16.39 5.30
C GLN A 114 -11.54 -16.04 6.53
N VAL A 115 -10.22 -16.10 6.41
CA VAL A 115 -9.29 -15.72 7.49
C VAL A 115 -9.51 -14.26 7.91
N LEU A 116 -9.59 -13.34 6.94
CA LEU A 116 -9.80 -11.91 7.21
C LEU A 116 -11.16 -11.62 7.85
N ARG A 117 -12.24 -12.26 7.38
CA ARG A 117 -13.56 -12.16 8.04
C ARG A 117 -13.51 -12.68 9.47
N GLY A 118 -12.82 -13.80 9.70
CA GLY A 118 -12.63 -14.38 11.03
C GLY A 118 -11.85 -13.44 11.96
N ALA A 119 -10.77 -12.84 11.48
CA ALA A 119 -9.99 -11.85 12.23
C ALA A 119 -10.83 -10.61 12.57
N ALA A 120 -11.58 -10.08 11.60
CA ALA A 120 -12.49 -8.96 11.80
C ALA A 120 -13.56 -9.27 12.85
N GLN A 121 -14.22 -10.43 12.75
CA GLN A 121 -15.25 -10.83 13.70
C GLN A 121 -14.71 -11.00 15.13
N ARG A 122 -13.46 -11.48 15.28
CA ARG A 122 -12.81 -11.62 16.58
C ARG A 122 -12.49 -10.27 17.23
N GLN A 123 -11.98 -9.30 16.47
CA GLN A 123 -11.61 -7.99 17.01
C GLN A 123 -12.80 -7.01 17.10
N PHE A 124 -13.83 -7.20 16.27
CA PHE A 124 -14.99 -6.31 16.16
C PHE A 124 -16.32 -7.07 16.21
N PRO A 125 -16.62 -7.81 17.30
CA PRO A 125 -17.77 -8.70 17.37
C PRO A 125 -19.13 -8.00 17.20
N ASP A 126 -19.22 -6.75 17.64
CA ASP A 126 -20.45 -5.93 17.61
C ASP A 126 -20.58 -5.08 16.34
N SER A 127 -19.60 -5.15 15.43
CA SER A 127 -19.62 -4.39 14.19
C SER A 127 -20.33 -5.14 13.06
N PRO A 128 -20.96 -4.44 12.11
CA PRO A 128 -21.41 -5.06 10.87
C PRO A 128 -20.23 -5.74 10.14
N PRO A 129 -20.44 -6.87 9.43
CA PRO A 129 -19.38 -7.54 8.70
C PRO A 129 -18.72 -6.61 7.67
N ALA A 130 -17.39 -6.55 7.70
CA ALA A 130 -16.63 -5.83 6.70
C ALA A 130 -16.87 -6.42 5.30
N ARG A 131 -17.05 -5.56 4.29
CA ARG A 131 -17.24 -6.00 2.90
C ARG A 131 -15.92 -6.08 2.14
N TYR A 132 -14.99 -5.20 2.48
CA TYR A 132 -13.69 -5.15 1.85
C TYR A 132 -12.59 -5.13 2.91
N ALA A 133 -11.43 -5.66 2.55
CA ALA A 133 -10.18 -5.45 3.28
C ALA A 133 -9.27 -4.54 2.46
N LEU A 134 -8.77 -3.47 3.06
CA LEU A 134 -7.76 -2.61 2.47
C LEU A 134 -6.38 -3.05 2.97
N PHE A 135 -5.57 -3.48 2.03
CA PHE A 135 -4.14 -3.69 2.23
C PHE A 135 -3.38 -2.45 1.79
N CYS A 136 -2.31 -2.12 2.51
CA CYS A 136 -1.39 -1.06 2.11
C CYS A 136 0.02 -1.41 2.56
N TYR A 137 0.99 -1.30 1.64
CA TYR A 137 2.40 -1.31 2.01
C TYR A 137 3.16 -0.19 1.33
N VAL A 138 4.22 0.29 1.98
CA VAL A 138 5.15 1.26 1.41
C VAL A 138 6.58 0.84 1.69
N ARG A 139 7.42 0.96 0.66
CA ARG A 139 8.88 0.91 0.73
C ARG A 139 9.39 2.27 0.27
N ASP A 140 10.12 2.96 1.12
CA ASP A 140 10.67 4.27 0.77
C ASP A 140 12.12 4.39 1.25
N SER A 141 12.88 5.24 0.59
CA SER A 141 14.27 5.49 0.90
C SER A 141 14.59 6.96 0.81
N TYR A 142 15.45 7.45 1.71
CA TYR A 142 15.84 8.86 1.75
C TYR A 142 17.35 8.99 1.66
N ALA A 143 17.83 9.84 0.75
CA ALA A 143 19.26 10.07 0.57
C ALA A 143 19.90 10.61 1.86
N SER A 144 20.98 9.96 2.31
CA SER A 144 21.80 10.45 3.41
C SER A 144 22.48 11.77 3.06
N SER A 145 23.04 12.46 4.05
CA SER A 145 23.83 13.67 3.83
C SER A 145 24.98 13.45 2.83
N GLY A 146 25.72 12.35 3.00
CA GLY A 146 26.79 11.96 2.09
C GLY A 146 26.29 11.70 0.65
N ARG A 147 25.15 11.01 0.50
CA ARG A 147 24.57 10.78 -0.82
C ARG A 147 24.10 12.08 -1.47
N LYS A 148 23.47 12.98 -0.72
CA LYS A 148 23.08 14.31 -1.22
C LYS A 148 24.28 15.12 -1.71
N ALA A 149 25.41 15.08 -0.99
CA ALA A 149 26.65 15.71 -1.46
C ALA A 149 27.12 15.11 -2.79
N LEU A 150 27.08 13.78 -2.95
CA LEU A 150 27.38 13.11 -4.22
C LEU A 150 26.39 13.46 -5.33
N MET A 151 25.11 13.68 -5.04
CA MET A 151 24.14 14.13 -6.04
C MET A 151 24.48 15.52 -6.59
N VAL A 152 25.05 16.40 -5.76
CA VAL A 152 25.46 17.75 -6.16
C VAL A 152 26.78 17.73 -6.94
N VAL A 153 27.78 17.00 -6.45
CA VAL A 153 29.14 16.98 -7.04
C VAL A 153 29.26 15.99 -8.19
N GLY A 154 28.55 14.87 -8.14
CA GLY A 154 28.62 13.77 -9.11
C GLY A 154 28.50 14.19 -10.58
N PRO A 155 27.54 15.06 -10.96
CA PRO A 155 27.42 15.52 -12.34
C PRO A 155 28.68 16.22 -12.87
N LEU A 156 29.44 16.92 -12.02
CA LEU A 156 30.72 17.54 -12.39
C LEU A 156 31.80 16.50 -12.71
N LEU A 157 31.62 15.28 -12.23
CA LEU A 157 32.50 14.12 -12.46
C LEU A 157 31.92 13.14 -13.47
N GLY A 158 30.81 13.48 -14.16
CA GLY A 158 30.13 12.60 -15.12
C GLY A 158 29.31 11.48 -14.48
N LEU A 159 29.03 11.55 -13.17
CA LEU A 159 28.26 10.54 -12.44
C LEU A 159 26.83 11.03 -12.13
N GLY A 160 25.83 10.28 -12.60
CA GLY A 160 24.43 10.49 -12.22
C GLY A 160 24.09 9.72 -10.95
N VAL A 161 23.91 10.42 -9.82
CA VAL A 161 23.50 9.80 -8.56
C VAL A 161 22.01 10.08 -8.33
N GLN A 162 21.20 9.02 -8.28
CA GLN A 162 19.77 9.15 -8.00
C GLN A 162 19.52 9.30 -6.49
N GLY A 163 18.45 10.02 -6.16
CA GLY A 163 17.96 10.14 -4.79
C GLY A 163 17.24 8.88 -4.30
N GLY A 164 16.42 9.07 -3.28
CA GLY A 164 15.49 8.07 -2.78
C GLY A 164 14.44 7.65 -3.81
N GLN A 165 13.87 6.47 -3.60
CA GLN A 165 12.73 5.94 -4.36
C GLN A 165 11.67 5.43 -3.38
N GLN A 166 10.42 5.72 -3.72
CA GLN A 166 9.23 5.31 -3.01
C GLN A 166 8.38 4.41 -3.91
N ILE A 167 8.04 3.24 -3.38
CA ILE A 167 7.08 2.30 -3.96
C ILE A 167 5.99 2.08 -2.92
N GLY A 168 4.78 2.50 -3.24
CA GLY A 168 3.60 2.29 -2.42
C GLY A 168 2.56 1.46 -3.16
N VAL A 169 1.85 0.59 -2.45
CA VAL A 169 0.78 -0.22 -3.03
C VAL A 169 -0.40 -0.24 -2.09
N SER A 170 -1.58 -0.09 -2.65
CA SER A 170 -2.85 -0.22 -1.96
C SER A 170 -3.80 -1.09 -2.78
N ALA A 171 -4.59 -1.91 -2.08
CA ALA A 171 -5.54 -2.79 -2.74
C ALA A 171 -6.76 -3.04 -1.86
N LEU A 172 -7.95 -3.03 -2.47
CA LEU A 172 -9.17 -3.51 -1.84
C LEU A 172 -9.46 -4.93 -2.29
N VAL A 173 -9.60 -5.80 -1.30
CA VAL A 173 -9.98 -7.20 -1.48
C VAL A 173 -11.44 -7.35 -1.08
N ASP A 174 -12.28 -7.85 -1.98
CA ASP A 174 -13.66 -8.22 -1.69
C ASP A 174 -13.66 -9.42 -0.73
N LEU A 175 -14.22 -9.21 0.46
CA LEU A 175 -14.25 -10.21 1.52
C LEU A 175 -15.33 -11.27 1.31
N ARG A 176 -16.02 -11.37 0.16
CA ARG A 176 -16.86 -12.53 -0.18
C ARG A 176 -16.01 -13.66 -0.75
N GLU A 177 -15.19 -13.33 -1.74
CA GLU A 177 -14.47 -14.32 -2.56
C GLU A 177 -12.95 -14.14 -2.58
N GLY A 178 -12.43 -13.05 -2.02
CA GLY A 178 -11.00 -12.73 -2.01
C GLY A 178 -10.49 -12.06 -3.29
N ARG A 179 -11.40 -11.62 -4.18
CA ARG A 179 -11.03 -10.91 -5.42
C ARG A 179 -10.47 -9.52 -5.11
N ILE A 180 -9.44 -9.12 -5.84
CA ILE A 180 -8.93 -7.75 -5.79
C ILE A 180 -9.89 -6.88 -6.60
N ALA A 181 -10.66 -6.06 -5.89
CA ALA A 181 -11.71 -5.19 -6.43
C ALA A 181 -11.21 -3.78 -6.75
N TRP A 182 -10.00 -3.43 -6.33
CA TRP A 182 -9.28 -2.22 -6.74
C TRP A 182 -7.82 -2.35 -6.35
N PHE A 183 -6.93 -1.75 -7.12
CA PHE A 183 -5.48 -1.76 -6.90
C PHE A 183 -4.89 -0.45 -7.39
N ASN A 184 -3.90 0.07 -6.67
CA ASN A 184 -3.15 1.23 -7.08
C ASN A 184 -1.66 1.07 -6.73
N LEU A 185 -0.82 1.43 -7.68
CA LEU A 185 0.64 1.45 -7.56
C LEU A 185 1.12 2.90 -7.57
N LEU A 186 1.79 3.28 -6.50
CA LEU A 186 2.48 4.54 -6.34
C LEU A 186 3.98 4.35 -6.60
N LEU A 187 4.50 4.99 -7.65
CA LEU A 187 5.94 5.19 -7.86
C LEU A 187 6.25 6.67 -7.69
N SER A 188 7.19 6.99 -6.82
CA SER A 188 7.56 8.38 -6.52
C SER A 188 9.04 8.49 -6.17
N SER A 189 9.62 9.66 -6.42
CA SER A 189 10.97 10.03 -5.93
C SER A 189 10.90 11.15 -4.88
N SER A 190 9.69 11.50 -4.46
CA SER A 190 9.38 12.60 -3.54
C SER A 190 8.26 12.21 -2.58
N GLY A 191 8.18 12.95 -1.48
CA GLY A 191 7.29 12.66 -0.35
C GLY A 191 8.09 12.07 0.79
N ASP A 192 7.90 12.59 2.00
CA ASP A 192 8.59 12.12 3.21
C ASP A 192 7.55 11.67 4.23
N LEU A 193 7.41 10.36 4.38
CA LEU A 193 6.41 9.75 5.26
C LEU A 193 6.67 10.02 6.75
N ARG A 194 7.84 10.55 7.11
CA ARG A 194 8.18 10.97 8.47
C ARG A 194 7.55 12.32 8.82
N SER A 195 7.15 13.08 7.80
CA SER A 195 6.52 14.40 7.95
C SER A 195 5.00 14.31 7.76
N PRO A 196 4.18 14.93 8.63
CA PRO A 196 2.73 14.76 8.59
C PRO A 196 2.06 15.21 7.27
N GLU A 197 2.48 16.35 6.72
CA GLU A 197 1.90 16.91 5.51
C GLU A 197 2.21 16.06 4.25
N PRO A 198 3.48 15.73 3.95
CA PRO A 198 3.78 14.81 2.85
C PRO A 198 3.16 13.42 3.04
N ALA A 199 3.04 12.93 4.28
CA ALA A 199 2.39 11.64 4.55
C ALA A 199 0.93 11.63 4.08
N ARG A 200 0.16 12.71 4.35
CA ARG A 200 -1.22 12.83 3.86
C ARG A 200 -1.29 12.87 2.33
N GLU A 201 -0.35 13.55 1.69
CA GLU A 201 -0.32 13.58 0.22
C GLU A 201 0.00 12.19 -0.35
N VAL A 202 0.96 11.48 0.24
CA VAL A 202 1.24 10.08 -0.11
C VAL A 202 -0.01 9.20 0.11
N THR A 203 -0.76 9.40 1.20
CA THR A 203 -2.03 8.69 1.42
C THR A 203 -3.05 8.94 0.31
N ARG A 204 -3.26 10.19 -0.11
CA ARG A 204 -4.20 10.50 -1.19
C ARG A 204 -3.78 9.86 -2.50
N ARG A 205 -2.49 9.92 -2.82
CA ARG A 205 -1.92 9.26 -4.00
C ARG A 205 -2.05 7.74 -3.91
N LEU A 206 -1.89 7.15 -2.73
CA LEU A 206 -2.15 5.73 -2.50
C LEU A 206 -3.62 5.39 -2.72
N LEU A 207 -4.56 6.28 -2.39
CA LEU A 207 -6.00 6.06 -2.58
C LEU A 207 -6.53 6.59 -3.93
N GLU A 208 -5.65 7.03 -4.83
CA GLU A 208 -6.07 7.65 -6.09
C GLU A 208 -6.89 6.69 -6.96
N GLY A 209 -8.01 7.18 -7.50
CA GLY A 209 -8.93 6.37 -8.30
C GLY A 209 -9.84 5.44 -7.50
N LEU A 210 -9.75 5.47 -6.16
CA LEU A 210 -10.72 4.80 -5.32
C LEU A 210 -12.05 5.57 -5.32
N PRO A 211 -13.20 4.94 -5.64
CA PRO A 211 -14.49 5.64 -5.68
C PRO A 211 -14.84 6.27 -4.33
N GLY A 212 -15.25 7.54 -4.33
CA GLY A 212 -15.61 8.27 -3.11
C GLY A 212 -14.43 8.98 -2.44
N VAL A 213 -13.19 8.61 -2.77
CA VAL A 213 -12.01 9.43 -2.44
C VAL A 213 -11.85 10.44 -3.56
N ALA A 214 -11.87 11.73 -3.23
CA ALA A 214 -11.63 12.78 -4.22
C ALA A 214 -10.19 12.64 -4.74
N GLY A 215 -10.03 12.53 -6.07
CA GLY A 215 -8.73 12.64 -6.71
C GLY A 215 -8.20 14.06 -6.57
N SER A 216 -6.89 14.20 -6.33
CA SER A 216 -6.18 15.48 -6.38
C SER A 216 -6.13 16.05 -7.81
#